data_AF-A0A1I7TUJ6-F1
#
_entry.id   AF-A0A1I7TUJ6-F1
#
_cell.length_a   1.000
_cell.length_b   1.000
_cell.length_c   1.000
_cell.angle_alpha   90.00
_cell.angle_beta   90.00
_cell.angle_gamma   90.00
#
_symmetry.space_group_name_H-M   'P 1'
#
loop_
_entity.id
_entity.type
_entity.pdbx_description
1 polymer ?
#
loop_
_entity_poly.entity_id
_entity_poly.type
_entity_poly.pdbx_seq_one_letter_code
_entity_poly.pdbx_strand_id
1 'polypeptide(L)'
;MKWYESIKGVLGCRIDKVCILSPSISFTDWLRSQQESIEDVSIMEGHKKDVKYFLETIKVFGELEIKMNPYESNFSLEIPEGPTHLHIHTSEFINYDQLLRLKAQFIYLDESFLTNQEINRFLESWMSCESHLDLKFFKINIYGMEAVNKIMNLPHEVITDGYKIRRCDGKEATVRIFWRSMRLLTH
;
A
#
# COMPACT_ATOMS: atom_id res chain seq x y z
N MET A 1 3.44 27.19 -19.44
CA MET A 1 4.83 26.93 -19.00
C MET A 1 4.76 25.96 -17.84
N LYS A 2 5.46 24.83 -17.93
CA LYS A 2 5.44 23.80 -16.87
C LYS A 2 6.34 24.28 -15.73
N TRP A 3 5.76 24.48 -14.55
CA TRP A 3 6.45 25.07 -13.39
C TRP A 3 7.75 24.34 -13.01
N TYR A 4 7.84 23.04 -13.27
CA TYR A 4 9.00 22.21 -12.98
C TYR A 4 10.21 22.47 -13.91
N GLU A 5 10.01 22.98 -15.12
CA GLU A 5 11.11 23.42 -16.00
C GLU A 5 11.86 24.62 -15.40
N SER A 6 11.14 25.49 -14.67
CA SER A 6 11.72 26.62 -13.95
C SER A 6 12.54 26.21 -12.73
N ILE A 7 12.34 24.98 -12.22
CA ILE A 7 12.99 24.46 -11.00
C ILE A 7 14.28 23.69 -11.32
N LYS A 8 14.47 23.26 -12.57
CA LYS A 8 15.61 22.46 -13.03
C LYS A 8 16.99 23.04 -12.69
N GLY A 9 17.10 24.36 -12.48
CA GLY A 9 18.34 25.03 -12.07
C GLY A 9 18.43 25.40 -10.58
N VAL A 10 17.37 25.18 -9.79
CA VAL A 10 17.23 25.69 -8.41
C VAL A 10 17.46 24.59 -7.37
N LEU A 11 17.04 23.35 -7.65
CA LEU A 11 17.20 22.23 -6.72
C LEU A 11 18.55 21.53 -6.97
N GLY A 12 19.65 22.18 -6.59
CA GLY A 12 20.95 21.52 -6.48
C GLY A 12 21.02 20.50 -5.32
N CYS A 13 19.88 19.98 -4.87
CA CYS A 13 19.74 19.09 -3.73
C CYS A 13 18.99 17.81 -4.12
N ARG A 14 19.27 16.74 -3.37
CA ARG A 14 18.52 15.49 -3.45
C ARG A 14 17.08 15.73 -3.01
N ILE A 15 16.11 15.13 -3.72
CA ILE A 15 14.70 15.22 -3.34
C ILE A 15 14.35 13.96 -2.55
N ASP A 16 14.31 14.05 -1.23
CA ASP A 16 14.03 12.88 -0.39
C ASP A 16 12.54 12.52 -0.39
N LYS A 17 11.66 13.52 -0.45
CA LYS A 17 10.21 13.35 -0.40
C LYS A 17 9.49 14.04 -1.55
N VAL A 18 8.52 13.34 -2.14
CA VAL A 18 7.67 13.86 -3.21
C VAL A 18 6.20 13.62 -2.89
N CYS A 19 5.43 14.71 -2.84
CA CYS A 19 3.97 14.67 -2.68
C CYS A 19 3.32 15.23 -3.94
N ILE A 20 2.51 14.42 -4.62
CA ILE A 20 1.92 14.75 -5.93
C ILE A 20 0.42 14.50 -5.87
N LEU A 21 -0.37 15.46 -6.33
CA LEU A 21 -1.80 15.23 -6.49
C LEU A 21 -2.05 14.20 -7.61
N SER A 22 -1.60 14.49 -8.83
CA SER A 22 -1.69 13.55 -9.95
C SER A 22 -0.39 13.59 -10.77
N PRO A 23 0.36 12.48 -10.88
CA PRO A 23 1.57 12.44 -11.69
C PRO A 23 1.21 12.55 -13.18
N SER A 24 2.16 13.03 -13.98
CA SER A 24 2.09 12.99 -15.44
C SER A 24 3.40 12.43 -15.96
N ILE A 25 3.37 11.76 -17.13
CA ILE A 25 4.58 11.24 -17.80
C ILE A 25 5.71 12.27 -17.80
N SER A 26 5.42 13.50 -18.19
CA SER A 26 6.44 14.55 -18.29
C SER A 26 7.01 15.03 -16.96
N PHE A 27 6.23 14.94 -15.87
CA PHE A 27 6.74 15.21 -14.53
C PHE A 27 7.61 14.04 -14.05
N THR A 28 7.17 12.80 -14.31
CA THR A 28 7.93 11.59 -14.01
C THR A 28 9.29 11.59 -14.73
N ASP A 29 9.32 11.91 -16.03
CA ASP A 29 10.56 12.02 -16.83
C ASP A 29 11.50 13.07 -16.27
N TRP A 30 10.95 14.24 -15.93
CA TRP A 30 11.73 15.30 -15.30
C TRP A 30 12.32 14.81 -13.96
N LEU A 31 11.50 14.23 -13.09
CA LEU A 31 11.95 13.74 -11.79
C LEU A 31 13.01 12.64 -11.92
N ARG A 32 12.84 11.73 -12.89
CA ARG A 32 13.82 10.69 -13.23
C ARG A 32 15.14 11.28 -13.72
N SER A 33 15.09 12.39 -14.46
CA SER A 33 16.29 13.10 -14.90
C SER A 33 17.06 13.75 -13.74
N GLN A 34 16.42 13.96 -12.58
CA GLN A 34 17.07 14.50 -11.39
C GLN A 34 17.68 13.37 -10.53
N GLN A 35 16.96 12.25 -10.34
CA GLN A 35 17.45 11.12 -9.56
C GLN A 35 16.73 9.81 -9.88
N GLU A 36 17.38 8.70 -9.56
CA GLU A 36 16.86 7.36 -9.86
C GLU A 36 15.88 6.81 -8.82
N SER A 37 15.96 7.32 -7.59
CA SER A 37 15.23 6.81 -6.44
C SER A 37 14.82 7.93 -5.52
N ILE A 38 13.68 7.75 -4.85
CA ILE A 38 13.10 8.68 -3.89
C ILE A 38 12.84 7.91 -2.61
N GLU A 39 13.08 8.53 -1.46
CA GLU A 39 12.82 7.89 -0.18
C GLU A 39 11.32 7.77 0.02
N ASP A 40 10.60 8.89 0.00
CA ASP A 40 9.18 8.95 0.29
C ASP A 40 8.37 9.52 -0.87
N VAL A 41 7.32 8.81 -1.28
CA VAL A 41 6.40 9.23 -2.33
C VAL A 41 4.96 9.12 -1.85
N SER A 42 4.19 10.19 -2.05
CA SER A 42 2.75 10.23 -1.81
C SER A 42 2.01 10.71 -3.07
N ILE A 43 1.07 9.93 -3.58
CA ILE A 43 0.24 10.21 -4.76
C ILE A 43 -1.24 10.16 -4.36
N MET A 44 -1.98 11.27 -4.49
CA MET A 44 -3.32 11.40 -3.87
C MET A 44 -4.54 11.21 -4.80
N GLU A 45 -4.40 11.55 -6.07
CA GLU A 45 -5.46 11.52 -7.10
C GLU A 45 -4.87 11.08 -8.45
N GLY A 46 -3.97 10.11 -8.40
CA GLY A 46 -3.26 9.67 -9.58
C GLY A 46 -4.16 8.95 -10.58
N HIS A 47 -4.08 9.34 -11.85
CA HIS A 47 -4.60 8.51 -12.92
C HIS A 47 -3.81 7.21 -12.98
N LYS A 48 -4.53 6.10 -13.09
CA LYS A 48 -4.00 4.75 -12.98
C LYS A 48 -2.81 4.47 -13.92
N LYS A 49 -2.90 4.92 -15.17
CA LYS A 49 -1.81 4.81 -16.15
C LYS A 49 -0.57 5.63 -15.78
N ASP A 50 -0.76 6.85 -15.29
CA ASP A 50 0.35 7.74 -14.91
C ASP A 50 1.02 7.26 -13.61
N VAL A 51 0.24 6.74 -12.66
CA VAL A 51 0.76 6.10 -11.43
C VAL A 51 1.58 4.87 -11.79
N LYS A 52 1.07 4.01 -12.68
CA LYS A 52 1.80 2.83 -13.15
C LYS A 52 3.13 3.24 -13.79
N TYR A 53 3.09 4.20 -14.71
CA TYR A 53 4.29 4.72 -15.35
C TYR A 53 5.28 5.29 -14.32
N PHE A 54 4.78 6.04 -13.34
CA PHE A 54 5.59 6.58 -12.25
C PHE A 54 6.33 5.48 -11.48
N LEU A 55 5.62 4.43 -11.05
CA LEU A 55 6.18 3.34 -10.25
C LEU A 55 7.12 2.42 -11.04
N GLU A 56 6.93 2.30 -12.36
CA GLU A 56 7.85 1.59 -13.25
C GLU A 56 9.14 2.39 -13.51
N THR A 57 9.10 3.72 -13.34
CA THR A 57 10.21 4.62 -13.68
C THR A 57 11.04 5.05 -12.47
N ILE A 58 10.40 5.30 -11.33
CA ILE A 58 11.04 5.82 -10.11
C ILE A 58 11.06 4.74 -9.03
N LYS A 59 12.24 4.46 -8.48
CA LYS A 59 12.37 3.53 -7.34
C LYS A 59 11.99 4.24 -6.04
N VAL A 60 11.21 3.58 -5.20
CA VAL A 60 10.83 4.07 -3.87
C VAL A 60 11.28 3.06 -2.81
N PHE A 61 11.87 3.52 -1.71
CA PHE A 61 12.44 2.63 -0.69
C PHE A 61 12.01 2.93 0.76
N GLY A 62 11.58 4.15 1.05
CA GLY A 62 11.00 4.56 2.33
C GLY A 62 9.50 4.28 2.34
N GLU A 63 8.71 5.34 2.24
CA GLU A 63 7.25 5.30 2.21
C GLU A 63 6.67 5.43 0.80
N LEU A 64 5.75 4.55 0.45
CA LEU A 64 4.92 4.67 -0.74
C LEU A 64 3.44 4.74 -0.35
N GLU A 65 2.87 5.94 -0.49
CA GLU A 65 1.45 6.21 -0.27
C GLU A 65 0.74 6.48 -1.59
N ILE A 66 -0.31 5.72 -1.89
CA ILE A 66 -1.04 5.81 -3.15
C ILE A 66 -2.54 5.85 -2.89
N LYS A 67 -3.20 6.84 -3.49
CA LYS A 67 -4.64 6.93 -3.67
C LYS A 67 -4.91 7.25 -5.14
N MET A 68 -5.65 6.38 -5.80
CA MET A 68 -5.95 6.49 -7.24
C MET A 68 -7.41 6.85 -7.46
N ASN A 69 -7.70 7.44 -8.62
CA ASN A 69 -9.08 7.73 -9.01
C ASN A 69 -9.88 6.43 -9.27
N PRO A 70 -11.13 6.32 -8.79
CA PRO A 70 -11.92 5.08 -8.82
C PRO A 70 -12.51 4.73 -10.21
N TYR A 71 -12.44 5.65 -11.18
CA TYR A 71 -13.26 5.62 -12.40
C TYR A 71 -12.84 4.65 -13.51
N GLU A 72 -11.77 3.87 -13.35
CA GLU A 72 -11.35 2.90 -14.37
C GLU A 72 -11.48 1.46 -13.85
N SER A 73 -12.45 0.71 -14.38
CA SER A 73 -12.59 -0.74 -14.13
C SER A 73 -11.46 -1.53 -14.80
N ASN A 74 -11.13 -2.72 -14.26
CA ASN A 74 -10.15 -3.68 -14.82
C ASN A 74 -8.70 -3.20 -14.87
N PHE A 75 -8.30 -2.35 -13.91
CA PHE A 75 -6.91 -1.92 -13.78
C PHE A 75 -6.08 -2.95 -13.01
N SER A 76 -4.89 -3.25 -13.54
CA SER A 76 -3.88 -4.05 -12.86
C SER A 76 -2.60 -3.23 -12.71
N LEU A 77 -2.10 -3.18 -11.48
CA LEU A 77 -0.85 -2.55 -11.09
C LEU A 77 -0.10 -3.51 -10.18
N GLU A 78 1.15 -3.81 -10.52
CA GLU A 78 2.07 -4.45 -9.61
C GLU A 78 2.79 -3.37 -8.81
N ILE A 79 2.80 -3.52 -7.49
CA ILE A 79 3.54 -2.63 -6.62
C ILE A 79 5.01 -3.04 -6.66
N PRO A 80 5.94 -2.10 -6.94
CA PRO A 80 7.35 -2.43 -6.98
C PRO A 80 7.86 -2.87 -5.60
N GLU A 81 8.84 -3.76 -5.59
CA GLU A 81 9.60 -4.07 -4.38
C GLU A 81 10.45 -2.86 -3.96
N GLY A 82 10.71 -2.72 -2.66
CA GLY A 82 11.57 -1.67 -2.12
C GLY A 82 10.97 -0.89 -0.96
N PRO A 83 9.71 -0.40 -1.05
CA PRO A 83 9.13 0.40 0.02
C PRO A 83 9.09 -0.36 1.34
N THR A 84 9.63 0.27 2.39
CA THR A 84 9.53 -0.27 3.76
C THR A 84 8.11 -0.09 4.31
N HIS A 85 7.46 1.02 3.94
CA HIS A 85 6.07 1.33 4.26
C HIS A 85 5.25 1.43 2.98
N LEU A 86 4.15 0.69 2.92
CA LEU A 86 3.24 0.69 1.80
C LEU A 86 1.84 1.03 2.28
N HIS A 87 1.31 2.16 1.82
CA HIS A 87 -0.06 2.60 2.11
C HIS A 87 -0.84 2.78 0.81
N ILE A 88 -1.82 1.92 0.58
CA ILE A 88 -2.69 1.95 -0.60
C ILE A 88 -4.11 2.22 -0.14
N HIS A 89 -4.60 3.44 -0.39
CA HIS A 89 -5.94 3.87 0.01
C HIS A 89 -7.06 3.25 -0.84
N THR A 90 -6.77 2.99 -2.12
CA THR A 90 -7.71 2.40 -3.10
C THR A 90 -7.17 1.04 -3.54
N SER A 91 -7.16 0.08 -2.63
CA SER A 91 -6.51 -1.22 -2.81
C SER A 91 -7.41 -2.29 -3.44
N GLU A 92 -8.53 -1.91 -4.08
CA GLU A 92 -9.44 -2.85 -4.78
C GLU A 92 -8.73 -3.72 -5.82
N PHE A 93 -7.65 -3.20 -6.42
CA PHE A 93 -6.91 -3.91 -7.47
C PHE A 93 -5.96 -4.97 -6.92
N ILE A 94 -5.66 -4.97 -5.61
CA ILE A 94 -4.77 -5.95 -4.97
C ILE A 94 -5.56 -7.23 -4.72
N ASN A 95 -5.28 -8.26 -5.51
CA ASN A 95 -5.79 -9.61 -5.27
C ASN A 95 -4.90 -10.40 -4.30
N TYR A 96 -5.33 -11.62 -3.93
CA TYR A 96 -4.60 -12.46 -2.98
C TYR A 96 -3.18 -12.82 -3.44
N ASP A 97 -3.00 -13.13 -4.73
CA ASP A 97 -1.68 -13.47 -5.25
C ASP A 97 -0.73 -12.26 -5.22
N GLN A 98 -1.26 -11.06 -5.46
CA GLN A 98 -0.50 -9.81 -5.34
C GLN A 98 -0.15 -9.51 -3.88
N LEU A 99 -1.09 -9.67 -2.95
CA LEU A 99 -0.82 -9.55 -1.51
C LEU A 99 0.36 -10.44 -1.12
N LEU A 100 0.40 -11.69 -1.59
CA LEU A 100 1.47 -12.64 -1.26
C LEU A 100 2.85 -12.25 -1.80
N ARG A 101 2.91 -11.37 -2.80
CA ARG A 101 4.16 -10.87 -3.38
C ARG A 101 4.65 -9.58 -2.74
N LEU A 102 3.83 -8.90 -1.94
CA LEU A 102 4.21 -7.62 -1.33
C LEU A 102 5.37 -7.83 -0.35
N LYS A 103 6.41 -7.02 -0.49
CA LYS A 103 7.56 -7.01 0.42
C LYS A 103 7.67 -5.65 1.08
N ALA A 104 7.04 -5.52 2.25
CA ALA A 104 7.10 -4.33 3.09
C ALA A 104 6.99 -4.74 4.57
N GLN A 105 7.55 -3.91 5.46
CA GLN A 105 7.45 -4.12 6.90
C GLN A 105 6.11 -3.61 7.44
N PHE A 106 5.56 -2.58 6.81
CA PHE A 106 4.29 -1.96 7.18
C PHE A 106 3.39 -1.90 5.95
N ILE A 107 2.24 -2.59 6.02
CA ILE A 107 1.29 -2.66 4.92
C ILE A 107 -0.06 -2.11 5.41
N TYR A 108 -0.58 -1.11 4.69
CA TYR A 108 -1.88 -0.49 4.93
C TYR A 108 -2.70 -0.57 3.64
N LEU A 109 -3.75 -1.37 3.66
CA LEU A 109 -4.66 -1.56 2.52
C LEU A 109 -6.05 -1.07 2.91
N ASP A 110 -6.41 0.12 2.44
CA ASP A 110 -7.78 0.62 2.58
C ASP A 110 -8.58 0.32 1.30
N GLU A 111 -9.90 0.23 1.42
CA GLU A 111 -10.84 -0.10 0.34
C GLU A 111 -10.53 -1.43 -0.41
N SER A 112 -9.85 -2.39 0.23
CA SER A 112 -9.53 -3.71 -0.33
C SER A 112 -10.78 -4.54 -0.64
N PHE A 113 -10.68 -5.40 -1.66
CA PHE A 113 -11.66 -6.44 -2.03
C PHE A 113 -11.27 -7.85 -1.57
N LEU A 114 -10.16 -7.99 -0.83
CA LEU A 114 -9.76 -9.26 -0.25
C LEU A 114 -10.85 -9.81 0.68
N THR A 115 -11.13 -11.09 0.53
CA THR A 115 -12.09 -11.80 1.37
C THR A 115 -11.50 -12.08 2.75
N ASN A 116 -12.37 -12.26 3.74
CA ASN A 116 -11.93 -12.63 5.10
C ASN A 116 -11.16 -13.96 5.13
N GLN A 117 -11.47 -14.89 4.21
CA GLN A 117 -10.74 -16.15 4.07
C GLN A 117 -9.33 -15.94 3.51
N GLU A 118 -9.16 -15.04 2.55
CA GLU A 118 -7.83 -14.66 2.04
C GLU A 118 -6.99 -13.97 3.10
N ILE A 119 -7.58 -13.03 3.85
CA ILE A 119 -6.91 -12.35 4.96
C ILE A 119 -6.48 -13.37 6.03
N ASN A 120 -7.36 -14.32 6.39
CA ASN A 120 -7.00 -15.40 7.33
C ASN A 120 -5.83 -16.23 6.85
N ARG A 121 -5.89 -16.73 5.62
CA ARG A 121 -4.82 -17.55 5.05
C ARG A 121 -3.48 -16.81 5.02
N PHE A 122 -3.52 -15.51 4.71
CA PHE A 122 -2.33 -14.66 4.79
C PHE A 122 -1.76 -14.59 6.21
N LEU A 123 -2.60 -14.35 7.22
CA LEU A 123 -2.17 -14.28 8.62
C LEU A 123 -1.67 -15.63 9.14
N GLU A 124 -2.33 -16.74 8.79
CA GLU A 124 -1.88 -18.10 9.11
C GLU A 124 -0.51 -18.41 8.51
N SER A 125 -0.30 -18.07 7.25
CA SER A 125 0.99 -18.24 6.56
C SER A 125 2.09 -17.42 7.23
N TRP A 126 1.80 -16.17 7.61
CA TRP A 126 2.75 -15.35 8.37
C TRP A 126 3.04 -15.97 9.74
N MET A 127 2.01 -16.37 10.50
CA MET A 127 2.16 -16.98 11.83
C MET A 127 2.94 -18.29 11.80
N SER A 128 2.89 -19.01 10.68
CA SER A 128 3.59 -20.28 10.45
C SER A 128 5.01 -20.12 9.90
N CYS A 129 5.51 -18.88 9.82
CA CYS A 129 6.84 -18.57 9.28
C CYS A 129 7.01 -18.89 7.78
N GLU A 130 5.93 -18.96 7.01
CA GLU A 130 5.96 -19.32 5.59
C GLU A 130 6.08 -18.09 4.67
N SER A 131 5.63 -16.92 5.12
CA SER A 131 5.64 -15.70 4.29
C SER A 131 5.87 -14.41 5.09
N HIS A 132 6.22 -13.33 4.38
CA HIS A 132 6.32 -11.96 4.89
C HIS A 132 7.16 -11.84 6.18
N LEU A 133 8.37 -12.41 6.16
CA LEU A 133 9.17 -12.60 7.38
C LEU A 133 9.58 -11.31 8.11
N ASP A 134 9.54 -10.18 7.41
CA ASP A 134 9.88 -8.85 7.92
C ASP A 134 8.66 -8.00 8.27
N LEU A 135 7.44 -8.50 8.06
CA LEU A 135 6.20 -7.79 8.38
C LEU A 135 6.10 -7.54 9.89
N LYS A 136 5.88 -6.27 10.25
CA LYS A 136 5.69 -5.77 11.61
C LYS A 136 4.28 -5.23 11.82
N PHE A 137 3.63 -4.77 10.76
CA PHE A 137 2.33 -4.14 10.85
C PHE A 137 1.49 -4.40 9.60
N PHE A 138 0.23 -4.78 9.81
CA PHE A 138 -0.74 -5.02 8.76
C PHE A 138 -2.08 -4.37 9.11
N LYS A 139 -2.54 -3.43 8.29
CA LYS A 139 -3.87 -2.82 8.42
C LYS A 139 -4.68 -3.10 7.16
N ILE A 140 -5.92 -3.55 7.35
CA ILE A 140 -6.85 -3.81 6.26
C ILE A 140 -8.31 -3.57 6.66
N ASN A 141 -9.15 -3.14 5.71
CA ASN A 141 -10.59 -3.12 5.90
C ASN A 141 -11.21 -4.50 5.66
N ILE A 142 -12.26 -4.83 6.42
CA ILE A 142 -13.03 -6.09 6.26
C ILE A 142 -14.50 -5.81 5.98
N TYR A 143 -15.21 -6.84 5.49
CA TYR A 143 -16.63 -6.80 5.19
C TYR A 143 -17.45 -7.61 6.19
N GLY A 144 -18.32 -6.93 6.96
CA GLY A 144 -19.37 -7.52 7.79
C GLY A 144 -18.90 -8.12 9.12
N MET A 145 -19.72 -8.06 10.17
CA MET A 145 -19.27 -8.41 11.54
C MET A 145 -18.82 -9.87 11.72
N GLU A 146 -19.40 -10.79 10.96
CA GLU A 146 -19.01 -12.20 10.97
C GLU A 146 -17.56 -12.42 10.50
N ALA A 147 -16.99 -11.47 9.77
CA ALA A 147 -15.59 -11.47 9.33
C ALA A 147 -14.60 -11.46 10.49
N VAL A 148 -14.87 -10.63 11.49
CA VAL A 148 -13.97 -10.49 12.65
C VAL A 148 -13.90 -11.81 13.37
N ASN A 149 -15.03 -12.47 13.64
CA ASN A 149 -15.04 -13.76 14.32
C ASN A 149 -14.22 -14.83 13.60
N LYS A 150 -14.19 -14.83 12.27
CA LYS A 150 -13.35 -15.75 11.50
C LYS A 150 -11.87 -15.40 11.60
N ILE A 151 -11.49 -14.13 11.60
CA ILE A 151 -10.10 -13.68 11.78
C ILE A 151 -9.62 -13.89 13.22
N MET A 152 -10.52 -13.75 14.18
CA MET A 152 -10.26 -13.89 15.61
C MET A 152 -10.10 -15.34 16.08
N ASN A 153 -10.26 -16.33 15.20
CA ASN A 153 -9.95 -17.73 15.52
C ASN A 153 -8.43 -17.97 15.66
N LEU A 154 -7.59 -17.03 15.21
CA LEU A 154 -6.15 -17.12 15.34
C LEU A 154 -5.69 -16.70 16.75
N PRO A 155 -4.63 -17.30 17.31
CA PRO A 155 -4.04 -16.82 18.57
C PRO A 155 -3.62 -15.35 18.49
N HIS A 156 -4.25 -14.50 19.31
CA HIS A 156 -3.99 -13.07 19.35
C HIS A 156 -4.15 -12.49 20.75
N GLU A 157 -3.52 -11.34 20.99
CA GLU A 157 -3.72 -10.47 22.14
C GLU A 157 -4.46 -9.21 21.67
N VAL A 158 -5.55 -8.83 22.37
CA VAL A 158 -6.28 -7.59 22.08
C VAL A 158 -5.53 -6.41 22.71
N ILE A 159 -5.23 -5.39 21.90
CA ILE A 159 -4.56 -4.16 22.31
C ILE A 159 -5.44 -2.94 21.99
N THR A 160 -5.10 -1.76 22.52
CA THR A 160 -5.90 -0.54 22.37
C THR A 160 -6.30 -0.23 20.93
N ASP A 161 -5.38 -0.45 19.99
CA ASP A 161 -5.58 -0.09 18.58
C ASP A 161 -5.62 -1.32 17.64
N GLY A 162 -6.06 -2.48 18.11
CA GLY A 162 -6.22 -3.67 17.27
C GLY A 162 -5.78 -4.96 17.94
N TYR A 163 -5.03 -5.78 17.20
CA TYR A 163 -4.64 -7.11 17.63
C TYR A 163 -3.14 -7.28 17.49
N LYS A 164 -2.54 -7.99 18.42
CA LYS A 164 -1.16 -8.40 18.37
C LYS A 164 -1.12 -9.91 18.15
N ILE A 165 -0.47 -10.34 17.08
CA ILE A 165 -0.30 -11.75 16.75
C ILE A 165 1.16 -12.16 16.91
N ARG A 166 1.38 -13.43 17.21
CA ARG A 166 2.71 -14.00 17.40
C ARG A 166 2.97 -15.09 16.37
N ARG A 167 4.16 -15.05 15.78
CA ARG A 167 4.66 -16.02 14.82
C ARG A 167 5.40 -17.18 15.50
N CYS A 168 5.56 -18.29 14.80
CA CYS A 168 6.20 -19.52 15.26
C CYS A 168 7.61 -19.32 15.85
N ASP A 169 8.34 -18.32 15.39
CA ASP A 169 9.69 -17.94 15.83
C ASP A 169 9.69 -16.89 16.98
N GLY A 170 8.52 -16.55 17.51
CA GLY A 170 8.36 -15.59 18.60
C GLY A 170 8.29 -14.13 18.17
N LYS A 171 8.45 -13.81 16.88
CA LYS A 171 8.23 -12.44 16.38
C LYS A 171 6.76 -12.05 16.46
N GLU A 172 6.51 -10.76 16.59
CA GLU A 172 5.18 -10.20 16.80
C GLU A 172 4.86 -9.17 15.72
N ALA A 173 3.59 -9.11 15.31
CA ALA A 173 3.08 -8.09 14.41
C ALA A 173 1.75 -7.53 14.93
N THR A 174 1.49 -6.27 14.59
CA THR A 174 0.23 -5.61 14.89
C THR A 174 -0.69 -5.70 13.68
N VAL A 175 -1.91 -6.17 13.92
CA VAL A 175 -2.98 -6.27 12.93
C VAL A 175 -4.09 -5.29 13.30
N ARG A 176 -4.43 -4.38 12.38
CA ARG A 176 -5.56 -3.47 12.55
C ARG A 176 -6.63 -3.76 11.52
N ILE A 177 -7.84 -3.98 12.02
CA ILE A 177 -8.99 -4.32 11.21
C ILE A 177 -10.06 -3.27 11.47
N PHE A 178 -10.60 -2.69 10.41
CA PHE A 178 -11.65 -1.69 10.50
C PHE A 178 -12.75 -1.96 9.49
N TRP A 179 -13.94 -1.45 9.78
CA TRP A 179 -15.12 -1.67 8.96
C TRP A 179 -15.07 -0.81 7.71
N ARG A 180 -15.25 -1.41 6.53
CA ARG A 180 -15.66 -0.63 5.37
C ARG A 180 -17.12 -0.25 5.59
N SER A 181 -17.39 1.01 5.96
CA SER A 181 -18.74 1.56 5.87
C SER A 181 -19.20 1.42 4.42
N MET A 182 -20.35 0.81 4.17
CA MET A 182 -20.97 0.88 2.84
C MET A 182 -21.16 2.36 2.53
N ARG A 183 -20.28 2.95 1.70
CA ARG A 183 -20.65 4.19 1.03
C ARG A 183 -21.91 3.83 0.25
N LEU A 184 -23.03 4.42 0.65
CA LEU A 184 -24.24 4.44 -0.15
C LEU A 184 -23.80 4.93 -1.52
N LEU A 185 -23.75 4.03 -2.50
CA LEU A 185 -23.71 4.41 -3.90
C LEU A 185 -25.08 5.03 -4.17
N THR A 186 -25.23 6.31 -3.83
CA THR A 186 -26.31 7.12 -4.38
C THR A 186 -25.96 7.30 -5.85
N HIS A 187 -26.63 6.49 -6.68
CA HIS A 187 -26.72 6.65 -8.13
C HIS A 187 -27.29 8.03 -8.49
#